data_AF-A0A7S1JLE4-F1
#
_entry.id   AF-A0A7S1JLE4-F1
#
_cell.length_a   1.000
_cell.length_b   1.000
_cell.length_c   1.000
_cell.angle_alpha   90.00
_cell.angle_beta   90.00
_cell.angle_gamma   90.00
#
_symmetry.space_group_name_H-M   'P 1'
#
loop_
_entity.id
_entity.type
_entity.pdbx_description
1 polymer ?
#
loop_
_entity_poly.entity_id
_entity_poly.type
_entity_poly.pdbx_seq_one_letter_code
_entity_poly.pdbx_strand_id
1 'polypeptide(L)'
;KKVESKGGEAAFYSSPSCPFYKYPKGSLSCYGDEATPLLHSIARQGKDFHLDTFAEDFFTWAKGYHGRLNHMSKEFVSNRDAGKSWDKCASGSKDAHNLIKIPIIAARWAGTPDYMTKVEQITQLHQYEPIATVVARVCARIYEKVLLGATPKG
;
A
#
# COMPACT_ATOMS: atom_id res chain seq x y z
N LYS A 1 21.13 -21.51 -2.93
CA LYS A 1 22.35 -20.87 -2.35
C LYS A 1 21.94 -20.19 -1.05
N LYS A 2 22.45 -20.64 0.09
CA LYS A 2 22.23 -20.04 1.41
C LYS A 2 23.08 -18.76 1.44
N VAL A 3 22.45 -17.59 1.55
CA VAL A 3 23.17 -16.30 1.64
C VAL A 3 23.66 -16.18 3.07
N GLU A 4 24.97 -16.10 3.26
CA GLU A 4 25.56 -15.80 4.57
C GLU A 4 25.07 -14.45 5.07
N SER A 5 24.62 -14.39 6.33
CA SER A 5 24.22 -13.12 6.92
C SER A 5 25.45 -12.24 7.04
N LYS A 6 25.42 -11.07 6.39
CA LYS A 6 26.39 -10.01 6.68
C LYS A 6 26.41 -9.79 8.20
N GLY A 7 27.59 -9.71 8.81
CA GLY A 7 27.73 -9.31 10.21
C GLY A 7 27.50 -7.81 10.38
N GLY A 8 26.96 -7.40 11.53
CA GLY A 8 26.64 -6.01 11.88
C GLY A 8 25.15 -5.78 12.14
N GLU A 9 24.78 -4.53 12.40
CA GLU A 9 23.39 -4.15 12.61
C GLU A 9 22.71 -3.92 11.25
N ALA A 10 21.72 -4.76 10.93
CA ALA A 10 21.08 -4.82 9.61
C ALA A 10 20.46 -3.48 9.15
N ALA A 11 20.11 -2.60 10.09
CA ALA A 11 19.59 -1.26 9.81
C ALA A 11 20.60 -0.35 9.07
N PHE A 12 21.91 -0.63 9.18
CA PHE A 12 22.97 0.23 8.65
C PHE A 12 23.75 -0.37 7.47
N TYR A 13 23.25 -1.46 6.87
CA TYR A 13 23.92 -2.04 5.70
C TYR A 13 23.83 -1.10 4.50
N SER A 14 24.97 -0.89 3.84
CA SER A 14 25.08 -0.06 2.62
C SER A 14 24.28 -0.61 1.44
N SER A 15 23.95 -1.91 1.45
CA SER A 15 23.04 -2.55 0.51
C SER A 15 22.03 -3.41 1.27
N PRO A 16 20.75 -3.46 0.83
CA PRO A 16 19.73 -4.27 1.48
C PRO A 16 20.17 -5.72 1.70
N SER A 17 19.86 -6.27 2.88
CA SER A 17 20.18 -7.66 3.23
C SER A 17 19.41 -8.66 2.34
N CYS A 18 18.20 -8.29 1.92
CA CYS A 18 17.38 -9.11 1.06
C CYS A 18 17.83 -8.98 -0.42
N PRO A 19 18.23 -10.09 -1.08
CA PRO A 19 18.86 -10.07 -2.40
C PRO A 19 17.93 -9.63 -3.53
N PHE A 20 16.63 -9.54 -3.24
CA PHE A 20 15.61 -9.09 -4.16
C PHE A 20 15.55 -7.57 -4.32
N TYR A 21 16.14 -6.82 -3.39
CA TYR A 21 16.16 -5.36 -3.42
C TYR A 21 17.51 -4.87 -3.92
N LYS A 22 17.64 -4.77 -5.25
CA LYS A 22 18.77 -4.13 -5.93
C LYS A 22 18.39 -2.70 -6.31
N TYR A 23 18.08 -1.87 -5.32
CA TYR A 23 17.68 -0.49 -5.50
C TYR A 23 18.84 0.44 -5.12
N PRO A 24 19.05 1.56 -5.83
CA PRO A 24 19.97 2.60 -5.38
C PRO A 24 19.60 3.09 -3.98
N LYS A 25 20.62 3.46 -3.19
CA LYS A 25 20.40 4.06 -1.87
C LYS A 25 19.52 5.31 -2.01
N GLY A 26 18.50 5.42 -1.17
CA GLY A 26 17.55 6.54 -1.19
C GLY A 26 16.37 6.35 -2.15
N SER A 27 16.39 5.33 -3.01
CA SER A 27 15.21 4.96 -3.80
C SER A 27 14.13 4.34 -2.93
N LEU A 28 12.87 4.54 -3.33
CA LEU A 28 11.75 3.82 -2.75
C LEU A 28 11.90 2.32 -3.03
N SER A 29 11.45 1.51 -2.08
CA SER A 29 11.22 0.09 -2.32
C SER A 29 9.95 -0.10 -3.17
N CYS A 30 9.65 -1.33 -3.58
CA CYS A 30 8.39 -1.62 -4.26
C CYS A 30 7.15 -1.22 -3.45
N TYR A 31 7.22 -1.25 -2.11
CA TYR A 31 6.14 -0.78 -1.25
C TYR A 31 6.05 0.75 -1.22
N GLY A 32 7.18 1.45 -1.30
CA GLY A 32 7.17 2.92 -1.44
C GLY A 32 6.57 3.33 -2.77
N ASP A 33 7.00 2.69 -3.87
CA ASP A 33 6.48 2.98 -5.21
C ASP A 33 5.00 2.64 -5.33
N GLU A 34 4.54 1.53 -4.74
CA GLU A 34 3.12 1.12 -4.77
C GLU A 34 2.17 2.09 -4.07
N ALA A 35 2.67 2.94 -3.16
CA ALA A 35 1.85 3.98 -2.54
C ALA A 35 1.60 5.18 -3.48
N THR A 36 2.47 5.39 -4.47
CA THR A 36 2.41 6.57 -5.36
C THR A 36 1.16 6.65 -6.23
N PRO A 37 0.57 5.57 -6.79
CA PRO A 37 -0.63 5.66 -7.61
C PRO A 37 -1.82 6.19 -6.80
N LEU A 38 -1.92 5.82 -5.52
CA LEU A 38 -2.98 6.34 -4.65
C LEU A 38 -2.80 7.84 -4.42
N LEU A 39 -1.56 8.27 -4.13
CA LEU A 39 -1.24 9.69 -3.94
C LEU A 39 -1.61 10.51 -5.19
N HIS A 40 -1.18 10.06 -6.37
CA HIS A 40 -1.47 10.73 -7.64
C HIS A 40 -2.97 10.72 -7.95
N SER A 41 -3.65 9.59 -7.73
CA SER A 41 -5.08 9.46 -7.97
C SER A 41 -5.89 10.41 -7.08
N ILE A 42 -5.57 10.50 -5.78
CA ILE A 42 -6.20 11.44 -4.86
C ILE A 42 -5.91 12.89 -5.27
N ALA A 43 -4.65 13.22 -5.59
CA ALA A 43 -4.29 14.58 -5.99
C ALA A 43 -5.01 15.02 -7.27
N ARG A 44 -5.19 14.10 -8.22
CA ARG A 44 -5.87 14.34 -9.50
C ARG A 44 -7.39 14.42 -9.35
N GLN A 45 -8.00 13.53 -8.57
CA GLN A 45 -9.46 13.47 -8.40
C GLN A 45 -10.00 14.47 -7.35
N GLY A 46 -9.19 14.85 -6.36
CA GLY A 46 -9.56 15.84 -5.36
C GLY A 46 -10.69 15.40 -4.44
N LYS A 47 -11.83 16.07 -4.50
CA LYS A 47 -13.03 15.76 -3.68
C LYS A 47 -13.84 14.61 -4.26
N ASP A 48 -13.80 14.43 -5.57
CA ASP A 48 -14.59 13.44 -6.32
C ASP A 48 -13.81 12.13 -6.48
N PHE A 49 -13.20 11.64 -5.39
CA PHE A 49 -12.42 10.41 -5.44
C PHE A 49 -13.32 9.18 -5.63
N HIS A 50 -13.17 8.53 -6.77
CA HIS A 50 -13.83 7.28 -7.14
C HIS A 50 -12.86 6.10 -7.05
N LEU A 51 -13.32 5.02 -6.41
CA LEU A 51 -12.52 3.81 -6.20
C LEU A 51 -12.14 3.12 -7.51
N ASP A 52 -13.07 3.04 -8.46
CA ASP A 52 -12.82 2.40 -9.76
C ASP A 52 -11.79 3.16 -10.59
N THR A 53 -11.79 4.50 -10.51
CA THR A 53 -10.75 5.31 -11.14
C THR A 53 -9.39 5.04 -10.52
N PHE A 54 -9.32 4.87 -9.19
CA PHE A 54 -8.08 4.46 -8.53
C PHE A 54 -7.65 3.03 -8.91
N ALA A 55 -8.60 2.09 -9.06
CA ALA A 55 -8.31 0.74 -9.52
C ALA A 55 -7.65 0.73 -10.91
N GLU A 56 -8.17 1.55 -11.84
CA GLU A 56 -7.60 1.73 -13.17
C GLU A 56 -6.22 2.41 -13.13
N ASP A 57 -6.06 3.47 -12.32
CA ASP A 57 -4.77 4.14 -12.14
C ASP A 57 -3.70 3.16 -11.61
N PHE A 58 -4.08 2.35 -10.62
CA PHE A 58 -3.20 1.35 -10.03
C PHE A 58 -2.84 0.26 -11.02
N PHE A 59 -3.82 -0.25 -11.77
CA PHE A 59 -3.59 -1.24 -12.83
C PHE A 59 -2.64 -0.71 -13.90
N THR A 60 -2.88 0.51 -14.39
CA THR A 60 -2.03 1.17 -15.40
C THR A 60 -0.61 1.35 -14.89
N TRP A 61 -0.45 1.84 -13.65
CA TRP A 61 0.86 1.95 -13.01
C TRP A 61 1.56 0.59 -12.91
N ALA A 62 0.86 -0.44 -12.41
CA ALA A 62 1.46 -1.75 -12.19
C ALA A 62 1.91 -2.42 -13.51
N LYS A 63 1.15 -2.25 -14.61
CA LYS A 63 1.54 -2.72 -15.95
C LYS A 63 2.77 -1.99 -16.49
N GLY A 64 2.90 -0.69 -16.20
CA GLY A 64 4.03 0.14 -16.62
C GLY A 64 5.22 0.15 -15.65
N TYR A 65 5.11 -0.54 -14.50
CA TYR A 65 6.13 -0.52 -13.47
C TYR A 65 7.29 -1.46 -13.81
N HIS A 66 8.49 -0.90 -13.93
CA HIS A 66 9.70 -1.64 -14.32
C HIS A 66 10.45 -2.23 -13.12
N GLY A 67 10.05 -1.89 -11.89
CA GLY A 67 10.60 -2.44 -10.66
C GLY A 67 9.97 -3.77 -10.27
N ARG A 68 10.34 -4.30 -9.10
CA ARG A 68 9.76 -5.54 -8.57
C ARG A 68 8.37 -5.29 -8.02
N LEU A 69 7.31 -5.76 -8.68
CA LEU A 69 5.99 -5.84 -8.04
C LEU A 69 5.98 -6.84 -6.86
N ASN A 70 5.24 -6.52 -5.80
CA ASN A 70 4.95 -7.47 -4.73
C ASN A 70 3.86 -8.48 -5.17
N HIS A 71 3.54 -9.45 -4.31
CA HIS A 71 2.61 -10.52 -4.66
C HIS A 71 1.19 -10.01 -4.93
N MET A 72 0.66 -9.14 -4.06
CA MET A 72 -0.66 -8.54 -4.21
C MET A 72 -0.80 -7.82 -5.56
N SER A 73 0.15 -6.96 -5.90
CA SER A 73 0.10 -6.17 -7.13
C SER A 73 0.18 -7.05 -8.39
N LYS A 74 0.95 -8.15 -8.35
CA LYS A 74 0.99 -9.14 -9.44
C LYS A 74 -0.34 -9.85 -9.63
N GLU A 75 -0.94 -10.28 -8.53
CA GLU A 75 -2.23 -10.98 -8.55
C GLU A 75 -3.35 -10.05 -9.03
N PHE A 76 -3.34 -8.79 -8.59
CA PHE A 76 -4.29 -7.77 -9.03
C PHE A 76 -4.24 -7.57 -10.56
N VAL A 77 -3.03 -7.40 -11.11
CA VAL A 77 -2.82 -7.30 -12.57
C VAL A 77 -3.27 -8.57 -13.29
N SER A 78 -2.87 -9.75 -12.80
CA SER A 78 -3.23 -11.03 -13.42
C SER A 78 -4.74 -11.26 -13.42
N ASN A 79 -5.43 -10.91 -12.34
CA ASN A 79 -6.87 -11.02 -12.22
C ASN A 79 -7.59 -10.11 -13.21
N ARG A 80 -7.11 -8.86 -13.35
CA ARG A 80 -7.68 -7.92 -14.31
C ARG A 80 -7.43 -8.35 -15.75
N ASP A 81 -6.21 -8.77 -16.08
CA ASP A 81 -5.87 -9.29 -17.42
C ASP A 81 -6.72 -10.53 -17.78
N ALA A 82 -7.19 -11.30 -16.78
CA ALA A 82 -8.13 -12.41 -16.95
C ALA A 82 -9.61 -11.98 -17.11
N GLY A 83 -9.89 -10.67 -17.22
CA GLY A 83 -11.22 -10.13 -17.45
C GLY A 83 -12.08 -9.99 -16.20
N LYS A 84 -11.51 -10.16 -15.00
CA LYS A 84 -12.27 -9.97 -13.75
C LYS A 84 -12.63 -8.49 -13.54
N SER A 85 -13.76 -8.25 -12.87
CA SER A 85 -14.13 -6.94 -12.34
C SER A 85 -13.22 -6.52 -11.18
N TRP A 86 -13.17 -5.24 -10.86
CA TRP A 86 -12.25 -4.70 -9.84
C TRP A 86 -12.43 -5.33 -8.46
N ASP A 87 -13.68 -5.59 -8.05
CA ASP A 87 -14.01 -6.26 -6.78
C ASP A 87 -13.56 -7.73 -6.72
N LYS A 88 -13.15 -8.30 -7.86
CA LYS A 88 -12.60 -9.66 -7.98
C LYS A 88 -11.10 -9.66 -8.29
N CYS A 89 -10.45 -8.50 -8.30
CA CYS A 89 -9.01 -8.39 -8.53
C CYS A 89 -8.17 -8.50 -7.25
N ALA A 90 -8.76 -8.27 -6.09
CA ALA A 90 -8.07 -8.34 -4.80
C ALA A 90 -7.37 -9.69 -4.55
N SER A 91 -6.24 -9.62 -3.85
CA SER A 91 -5.41 -10.77 -3.46
C SER A 91 -5.88 -11.43 -2.17
N GLY A 92 -5.67 -12.75 -2.08
CA GLY A 92 -5.83 -13.53 -0.85
C GLY A 92 -4.63 -13.47 0.11
N SER A 93 -3.63 -12.64 -0.18
CA SER A 93 -2.46 -12.49 0.69
C SER A 93 -2.86 -11.98 2.08
N LYS A 94 -2.33 -12.62 3.12
CA LYS A 94 -2.50 -12.24 4.53
C LYS A 94 -1.43 -11.25 5.00
N ASP A 95 -0.45 -10.92 4.15
CA ASP A 95 0.59 -9.95 4.45
C ASP A 95 0.00 -8.53 4.51
N ALA A 96 0.66 -7.61 5.22
CA ALA A 96 0.14 -6.27 5.44
C ALA A 96 0.44 -5.29 4.28
N HIS A 97 0.17 -5.68 3.02
CA HIS A 97 0.54 -4.88 1.83
C HIS A 97 -0.08 -3.48 1.82
N ASN A 98 -1.32 -3.32 2.29
CA ASN A 98 -2.02 -2.04 2.26
C ASN A 98 -1.59 -1.05 3.35
N LEU A 99 -0.76 -1.43 4.32
CA LEU A 99 -0.34 -0.53 5.40
C LEU A 99 0.36 0.74 4.90
N ILE A 100 1.09 0.64 3.80
CA ILE A 100 1.77 1.77 3.14
C ILE A 100 0.83 2.84 2.62
N LYS A 101 -0.44 2.49 2.38
CA LYS A 101 -1.46 3.41 1.83
C LYS A 101 -2.16 4.19 2.94
N ILE A 102 -2.19 3.66 4.16
CA ILE A 102 -2.91 4.26 5.30
C ILE A 102 -2.47 5.69 5.62
N PRO A 103 -1.17 6.06 5.63
CA PRO A 103 -0.77 7.44 5.87
C PRO A 103 -1.38 8.43 4.86
N ILE A 104 -1.46 8.04 3.59
CA ILE A 104 -2.04 8.88 2.51
C ILE A 104 -3.54 9.03 2.72
N ILE A 105 -4.25 7.93 3.04
CA ILE A 105 -5.69 7.97 3.35
C ILE A 105 -5.93 8.84 4.58
N ALA A 106 -5.12 8.70 5.62
CA ALA A 106 -5.22 9.51 6.84
C ALA A 106 -5.01 11.00 6.54
N ALA A 107 -3.97 11.36 5.80
CA ALA A 107 -3.70 12.75 5.43
C ALA A 107 -4.87 13.39 4.67
N ARG A 108 -5.60 12.61 3.86
CA ARG A 108 -6.71 13.12 3.05
C ARG A 108 -8.06 13.17 3.78
N TRP A 109 -8.32 12.21 4.67
CA TRP A 109 -9.66 11.99 5.23
C TRP A 109 -9.72 11.89 6.77
N ALA A 110 -8.62 11.94 7.52
CA ALA A 110 -8.69 11.86 8.99
C ALA A 110 -9.64 12.93 9.56
N GLY A 111 -10.47 12.54 10.53
CA GLY A 111 -11.49 13.40 11.12
C GLY A 111 -12.75 13.63 10.28
N THR A 112 -12.84 13.10 9.05
CA THR A 112 -14.08 13.13 8.27
C THR A 112 -14.97 11.91 8.57
N PRO A 113 -16.30 12.01 8.36
CA PRO A 113 -17.21 10.88 8.57
C PRO A 113 -16.87 9.64 7.71
N ASP A 114 -16.29 9.85 6.53
CA ASP A 114 -16.01 8.78 5.57
C ASP A 114 -14.65 8.11 5.79
N TYR A 115 -13.85 8.55 6.76
CA TYR A 115 -12.46 8.12 6.90
C TYR A 115 -12.30 6.60 6.94
N MET A 116 -13.02 5.94 7.85
CA MET A 116 -12.94 4.48 8.00
C MET A 116 -13.48 3.75 6.78
N THR A 117 -14.54 4.28 6.14
CA THR A 117 -15.07 3.73 4.89
C THR A 117 -14.02 3.77 3.79
N LYS A 118 -13.26 4.86 3.65
CA LYS A 118 -12.17 4.97 2.67
C LYS A 118 -11.02 4.01 2.97
N VAL A 119 -10.66 3.83 4.24
CA VAL A 119 -9.68 2.84 4.67
C VAL A 119 -10.08 1.44 4.23
N GLU A 120 -11.33 1.04 4.47
CA GLU A 120 -11.84 -0.28 4.10
C GLU A 120 -11.90 -0.46 2.59
N GLN A 121 -12.50 0.48 1.86
CA GLN A 121 -12.65 0.40 0.41
C GLN A 121 -11.29 0.25 -0.31
N ILE A 122 -10.30 1.08 0.05
CA ILE A 122 -8.98 1.04 -0.59
C ILE A 122 -8.20 -0.22 -0.19
N THR A 123 -8.40 -0.71 1.05
CA THR A 123 -7.78 -1.97 1.49
C THR A 123 -8.37 -3.16 0.74
N GLN A 124 -9.71 -3.23 0.69
CA GLN A 124 -10.47 -4.32 0.07
C GLN A 124 -10.31 -4.40 -1.44
N LEU A 125 -10.01 -3.28 -2.10
CA LEU A 125 -9.65 -3.28 -3.52
C LEU A 125 -8.45 -4.18 -3.81
N HIS A 126 -7.49 -4.24 -2.88
CA HIS A 126 -6.22 -4.94 -3.07
C HIS A 126 -6.13 -6.25 -2.29
N GLN A 127 -6.84 -6.40 -1.17
CA GLN A 127 -6.79 -7.60 -0.33
C GLN A 127 -8.16 -7.91 0.27
N TYR A 128 -8.65 -9.13 0.12
CA TYR A 128 -9.97 -9.52 0.63
C TYR A 128 -9.93 -10.24 1.98
N GLU A 129 -8.76 -10.71 2.43
CA GLU A 129 -8.64 -11.42 3.71
C GLU A 129 -8.99 -10.48 4.89
N PRO A 130 -9.86 -10.90 5.83
CA PRO A 130 -10.35 -10.02 6.91
C PRO A 130 -9.23 -9.38 7.75
N ILE A 131 -8.12 -10.09 7.93
CA ILE A 131 -6.98 -9.60 8.70
C ILE A 131 -6.38 -8.31 8.11
N ALA A 132 -6.38 -8.17 6.78
CA ALA A 132 -5.86 -6.97 6.11
C ALA A 132 -6.68 -5.73 6.51
N THR A 133 -8.01 -5.85 6.51
CA THR A 133 -8.92 -4.78 6.92
C THR A 133 -8.80 -4.46 8.41
N VAL A 134 -8.70 -5.47 9.28
CA VAL A 134 -8.50 -5.27 10.72
C VAL A 134 -7.23 -4.47 10.99
N VAL A 135 -6.11 -4.90 10.41
CA VAL A 135 -4.81 -4.24 10.56
C VAL A 135 -4.83 -2.81 9.99
N ALA A 136 -5.42 -2.62 8.82
CA ALA A 136 -5.61 -1.30 8.20
C ALA A 136 -6.40 -0.34 9.11
N ARG A 137 -7.52 -0.80 9.68
CA ARG A 137 -8.34 -0.02 10.61
C ARG A 137 -7.58 0.37 11.87
N VAL A 138 -6.83 -0.56 12.47
CA VAL A 138 -6.01 -0.27 13.66
C VAL A 138 -4.97 0.81 13.35
N CYS A 139 -4.23 0.66 12.26
CA CYS A 139 -3.25 1.66 11.85
C CYS A 139 -3.90 3.01 11.54
N ALA A 140 -5.03 3.01 10.86
CA ALA A 140 -5.78 4.24 10.56
C ALA A 140 -6.17 5.01 11.83
N ARG A 141 -6.62 4.31 12.88
CA ARG A 141 -6.93 4.94 14.18
C ARG A 141 -5.70 5.57 14.84
N ILE A 142 -4.53 4.95 14.71
CA ILE A 142 -3.28 5.52 15.23
C ILE A 142 -2.94 6.80 14.47
N TYR A 143 -2.96 6.76 13.12
CA TYR A 143 -2.69 7.94 12.30
C TYR A 143 -3.68 9.08 12.57
N GLU A 144 -4.98 8.80 12.64
CA GLU A 144 -6.00 9.80 12.95
C GLU A 144 -5.76 10.48 14.29
N LYS A 145 -5.44 9.71 15.34
CA LYS A 145 -5.11 10.30 16.65
C LYS A 145 -3.91 11.22 16.56
N VAL A 146 -2.82 10.78 15.94
CA VAL A 146 -1.59 11.57 15.81
C VAL A 146 -1.83 12.84 15.00
N LEU A 147 -2.51 12.72 13.85
CA LEU A 147 -2.82 13.86 12.97
C LEU A 147 -3.76 14.88 13.64
N LEU A 148 -4.64 14.42 14.53
CA LEU A 148 -5.53 15.29 15.31
C LEU A 148 -4.92 15.77 16.63
N GLY A 149 -3.60 15.63 16.80
CA GLY A 149 -2.83 16.25 17.88
C GLY A 149 -2.65 15.39 19.14
N ALA A 150 -3.02 14.11 19.13
CA ALA A 150 -2.71 13.22 20.24
C ALA A 150 -1.21 12.87 20.26
N THR A 151 -0.62 12.87 21.45
CA THR A 151 0.72 12.35 21.70
C THR A 151 0.64 10.97 22.37
N PRO A 152 1.63 10.08 22.18
CA PRO A 152 1.74 8.89 23.00
C PRO A 152 1.76 9.29 24.48
N LYS A 153 0.86 8.73 25.29
CA LYS A 153 1.01 8.85 26.74
C LYS A 153 2.28 8.07 27.11
N GLY A 154 3.25 8.75 27.71
CA GLY A 154 4.41 8.13 28.34
C GLY A 154 3.99 7.25 29.51
#